data_AF-A0A2V6KA56-F1
#
_entry.id   AF-A0A2V6KA56-F1
#
_cell.length_a   1.000
_cell.length_b   1.000
_cell.length_c   1.000
_cell.angle_alpha   90.00
_cell.angle_beta   90.00
_cell.angle_gamma   90.00
#
_symmetry.space_group_name_H-M   'P 1'
#
loop_
_entity.id
_entity.type
_entity.pdbx_description
1 polymer ?
#
loop_
_entity_poly.entity_id
_entity_poly.type
_entity_poly.pdbx_seq_one_letter_code
_entity_poly.pdbx_strand_id
1 'polypeptide(L)'
;MSDENIFAVPLKVEHVADCYFYHTMELPGHGVIEGQDWDLRGGVDDYLGKVDFNGQRVLEIGPASGFLTFEMEKRGADVVSVEVTAEHGWDFVPYPAKRLEEVFGPRRIVMQQLKNSYWFSHAALQSKAKVYYGDVYNLPAMLGQFDIAVMGSVLLHCRDPFRIVEQCGKMARTLII
;
A
#
# COMPACT_ATOMS: atom_id res chain seq x y z
N MET A 1 6.65 -10.14 26.91
CA MET A 1 7.39 -9.78 25.67
C MET A 1 6.77 -8.48 25.22
N SER A 2 7.54 -7.40 25.20
CA SER A 2 7.05 -6.05 25.02
C SER A 2 6.23 -5.94 23.74
N ASP A 3 5.03 -5.35 23.83
CA ASP A 3 4.21 -4.90 22.71
C ASP A 3 4.98 -3.81 21.94
N GLU A 4 5.98 -4.21 21.16
CA GLU A 4 6.53 -3.34 20.13
C GLU A 4 5.42 -3.11 19.10
N ASN A 5 5.02 -1.85 18.97
CA ASN A 5 4.05 -1.44 17.96
C ASN A 5 4.60 -1.81 16.58
N ILE A 6 4.06 -2.87 15.99
CA ILE A 6 4.48 -3.41 14.68
C ILE A 6 4.19 -2.45 13.53
N PHE A 7 3.31 -1.47 13.77
CA PHE A 7 2.92 -0.51 12.75
C PHE A 7 3.93 0.62 12.67
N ALA A 8 4.14 1.10 11.46
CA ALA A 8 4.98 2.24 11.19
C ALA A 8 4.48 3.48 11.92
N VAL A 9 5.43 4.27 12.44
CA VAL A 9 5.15 5.64 12.87
C VAL A 9 4.94 6.49 11.61
N PRO A 10 3.85 7.28 11.52
CA PRO A 10 3.62 8.15 10.38
C PRO A 10 4.80 9.06 10.08
N LEU A 11 5.20 9.13 8.82
CA LEU A 11 6.27 10.00 8.37
C LEU A 11 5.73 11.41 8.12
N LYS A 12 6.44 12.42 8.65
CA LYS A 12 6.12 13.81 8.33
C LYS A 12 6.71 14.16 6.96
N VAL A 13 5.85 14.45 5.99
CA VAL A 13 6.23 14.91 4.64
C VAL A 13 5.65 16.30 4.45
N GLU A 14 6.50 17.32 4.26
CA GLU A 14 6.06 18.71 4.22
C GLU A 14 5.76 19.22 2.80
N HIS A 15 6.40 18.63 1.79
CA HIS A 15 6.33 19.14 0.43
C HIS A 15 5.87 18.07 -0.56
N VAL A 16 4.86 18.40 -1.36
CA VAL A 16 4.39 17.57 -2.49
C VAL A 16 5.51 17.27 -3.49
N ALA A 17 6.50 18.16 -3.61
CA ALA A 17 7.65 17.97 -4.50
C ALA A 17 8.53 16.77 -4.12
N ASP A 18 8.46 16.29 -2.88
CA ASP A 18 9.18 15.11 -2.40
C ASP A 18 8.40 13.80 -2.63
N CYS A 19 7.22 13.90 -3.26
CA CYS A 19 6.29 12.81 -3.46
C CYS A 19 6.29 12.32 -4.91
N TYR A 20 6.07 11.01 -5.07
CA TYR A 20 5.69 10.40 -6.34
C TYR A 20 4.25 9.91 -6.18
N PHE A 21 3.29 10.60 -6.81
CA PHE A 21 1.90 10.18 -6.82
C PHE A 21 1.67 9.19 -7.97
N TYR A 22 1.54 7.90 -7.64
CA TYR A 22 1.17 6.84 -8.58
C TYR A 22 -0.30 6.95 -9.01
N HIS A 23 -1.16 7.28 -8.05
CA HIS A 23 -2.58 7.49 -8.27
C HIS A 23 -2.93 8.99 -8.28
N THR A 24 -3.89 9.36 -9.11
CA THR A 24 -4.54 10.68 -9.05
C THR A 24 -5.40 10.78 -7.80
N MET A 25 -5.19 11.84 -7.00
CA MET A 25 -5.80 11.98 -5.68
C MET A 25 -6.28 13.41 -5.45
N GLU A 26 -7.44 13.56 -4.82
CA GLU A 26 -7.93 14.86 -4.34
C GLU A 26 -7.66 14.96 -2.84
N LEU A 27 -6.84 15.93 -2.45
CA LEU A 27 -6.40 16.09 -1.07
C LEU A 27 -6.88 17.43 -0.47
N PRO A 28 -7.42 17.43 0.75
CA PRO A 28 -7.78 18.65 1.46
C PRO A 28 -6.61 19.64 1.54
N GLY A 29 -6.84 20.90 1.19
CA GLY A 29 -5.81 21.95 1.19
C GLY A 29 -4.83 21.94 0.01
N HIS A 30 -4.88 20.91 -0.87
CA HIS A 30 -3.98 20.78 -2.02
C HIS A 30 -4.72 20.62 -3.36
N GLY A 31 -6.01 20.31 -3.34
CA GLY A 31 -6.81 20.10 -4.55
C GLY A 31 -6.49 18.76 -5.21
N VAL A 32 -6.69 18.69 -6.53
CA VAL A 32 -6.34 17.49 -7.32
C VAL A 32 -4.85 17.47 -7.58
N ILE A 33 -4.21 16.37 -7.17
CA ILE A 33 -2.85 16.01 -7.54
C ILE A 33 -2.95 14.93 -8.61
N GLU A 34 -2.54 15.27 -9.83
CA GLU A 34 -2.52 14.34 -10.97
C GLU A 34 -1.48 13.25 -10.71
N GLY A 35 -1.92 11.99 -10.81
CA GLY A 35 -1.06 10.82 -10.69
C GLY A 35 -0.23 10.61 -11.96
N GLN A 36 0.93 9.97 -11.80
CA GLN A 36 1.82 9.68 -12.92
C GLN A 36 1.42 8.42 -13.70
N ASP A 37 0.68 7.50 -13.08
CA ASP A 37 0.41 6.19 -13.65
C ASP A 37 -1.08 5.90 -13.82
N TRP A 38 -1.92 6.20 -12.81
CA TRP A 38 -3.32 5.79 -12.81
C TRP A 38 -4.27 6.85 -12.24
N ASP A 39 -5.45 6.97 -12.85
CA ASP A 39 -6.61 7.65 -12.24
C ASP A 39 -7.74 6.63 -12.07
N LEU A 40 -7.95 6.20 -10.82
CA LEU A 40 -8.95 5.18 -10.48
C LEU A 40 -10.31 5.79 -10.08
N ARG A 41 -10.42 7.13 -9.98
CA ARG A 41 -11.62 7.81 -9.46
C ARG A 41 -12.89 7.46 -10.24
N GLY A 42 -12.78 7.24 -11.54
CA GLY A 42 -13.91 6.93 -12.42
C GLY A 42 -14.44 5.49 -12.35
N GLY A 43 -13.72 4.56 -11.72
CA GLY A 43 -14.04 3.12 -11.75
C GLY A 43 -13.77 2.37 -10.45
N VAL A 44 -13.59 3.09 -9.34
CA VAL A 44 -13.16 2.49 -8.07
C VAL A 44 -14.15 1.47 -7.52
N ASP A 45 -15.45 1.61 -7.77
CA ASP A 45 -16.45 0.64 -7.33
C ASP A 45 -16.29 -0.72 -8.02
N ASP A 46 -16.04 -0.73 -9.33
CA ASP A 46 -15.75 -1.97 -10.06
C ASP A 46 -14.41 -2.56 -9.59
N TYR A 47 -13.42 -1.71 -9.36
CA TYR A 47 -12.09 -2.12 -8.89
C TYR A 47 -12.14 -2.76 -7.49
N LEU A 48 -12.99 -2.25 -6.60
CA LEU A 48 -13.22 -2.78 -5.25
C LEU A 48 -14.33 -3.84 -5.20
N GLY A 49 -14.73 -4.40 -6.35
CA GLY A 49 -15.69 -5.51 -6.43
C GLY A 49 -17.09 -5.19 -5.90
N LYS A 50 -17.45 -3.90 -5.77
CA LYS A 50 -18.75 -3.43 -5.24
C LYS A 50 -19.08 -3.97 -3.86
N VAL A 51 -18.06 -4.22 -3.04
CA VAL A 51 -18.21 -4.70 -1.67
C VAL A 51 -18.50 -3.52 -0.73
N ASP A 52 -19.30 -3.76 0.31
CA ASP A 52 -19.51 -2.79 1.40
C ASP A 52 -18.33 -2.87 2.40
N PHE A 53 -17.69 -1.72 2.62
CA PHE A 53 -16.52 -1.58 3.48
C PHE A 53 -16.87 -1.06 4.88
N ASN A 54 -18.11 -0.66 5.13
CA ASN A 54 -18.49 -0.05 6.39
C ASN A 54 -18.32 -1.03 7.57
N GLY A 55 -17.47 -0.67 8.53
CA GLY A 55 -17.17 -1.49 9.70
C GLY A 55 -16.33 -2.74 9.39
N GLN A 56 -15.81 -2.89 8.17
CA GLN A 56 -14.93 -3.99 7.79
C GLN A 56 -13.49 -3.70 8.20
N ARG A 57 -12.76 -4.73 8.64
CA ARG A 57 -11.32 -4.64 8.80
C ARG A 57 -10.63 -5.13 7.53
N VAL A 58 -9.80 -4.29 6.93
CA VAL A 58 -9.22 -4.54 5.60
C VAL A 58 -7.70 -4.67 5.65
N LEU A 59 -7.18 -5.70 5.01
CA LEU A 59 -5.76 -5.85 4.71
C LEU A 59 -5.52 -5.40 3.27
N GLU A 60 -4.69 -4.39 3.05
CA GLU A 60 -4.33 -3.94 1.71
C GLU A 60 -2.86 -4.28 1.43
N ILE A 61 -2.57 -4.86 0.27
CA ILE A 61 -1.20 -5.18 -0.14
C ILE A 61 -0.73 -4.19 -1.20
N GLY A 62 0.33 -3.44 -0.90
CA GLY A 62 0.95 -2.49 -1.83
C GLY A 62 0.09 -1.24 -2.05
N PRO A 63 -0.05 -0.34 -1.06
CA PRO A 63 -0.93 0.82 -1.16
C PRO A 63 -0.47 1.89 -2.16
N ALA A 64 0.79 1.84 -2.61
CA ALA A 64 1.40 2.88 -3.45
C ALA A 64 1.20 4.28 -2.84
N SER A 65 0.51 5.20 -3.52
CA SER A 65 0.17 6.52 -2.96
C SER A 65 -1.03 6.54 -2.00
N GLY A 66 -1.72 5.41 -1.83
CA GLY A 66 -2.79 5.23 -0.84
C GLY A 66 -4.21 5.50 -1.35
N PHE A 67 -4.44 5.68 -2.65
CA PHE A 67 -5.78 5.97 -3.19
C PHE A 67 -6.84 4.95 -2.71
N LEU A 68 -6.57 3.65 -2.86
CA LEU A 68 -7.51 2.61 -2.41
C LEU A 68 -7.61 2.57 -0.89
N THR A 69 -6.49 2.72 -0.17
CA THR A 69 -6.45 2.85 1.29
C THR A 69 -7.47 3.86 1.80
N PHE A 70 -7.38 5.10 1.31
CA PHE A 70 -8.19 6.19 1.84
C PHE A 70 -9.62 6.15 1.30
N GLU A 71 -9.85 5.61 0.11
CA GLU A 71 -11.20 5.40 -0.39
C GLU A 71 -11.94 4.34 0.44
N MET A 72 -11.29 3.24 0.82
CA MET A 72 -11.86 2.23 1.71
C MET A 72 -12.09 2.78 3.12
N GLU A 73 -11.14 3.54 3.67
CA GLU A 73 -11.28 4.19 4.98
C GLU A 73 -12.43 5.21 4.99
N LYS A 74 -12.56 6.03 3.93
CA LYS A 74 -13.68 6.97 3.75
C LYS A 74 -15.04 6.26 3.74
N ARG A 75 -15.09 5.00 3.30
CA ARG A 75 -16.27 4.12 3.31
C ARG A 75 -16.50 3.42 4.66
N GLY A 76 -15.66 3.68 5.66
CA GLY A 76 -15.82 3.18 7.03
C GLY A 76 -14.99 1.94 7.38
N ALA A 77 -14.01 1.56 6.56
CA ALA A 77 -13.11 0.46 6.87
C ALA A 77 -12.03 0.84 7.91
N ASP A 78 -11.63 -0.14 8.74
CA ASP A 78 -10.36 -0.11 9.50
C ASP A 78 -9.27 -0.75 8.63
N VAL A 79 -8.43 0.09 8.00
CA VAL A 79 -7.46 -0.36 7.00
C VAL A 79 -6.07 -0.55 7.60
N VAL A 80 -5.48 -1.71 7.30
CA VAL A 80 -4.06 -2.01 7.50
C VAL A 80 -3.42 -2.26 6.15
N SER A 81 -2.53 -1.37 5.72
CA SER A 81 -1.76 -1.53 4.49
C SER A 81 -0.42 -2.18 4.76
N VAL A 82 0.00 -3.09 3.90
CA VAL A 82 1.32 -3.72 3.92
C VAL A 82 2.14 -3.20 2.76
N GLU A 83 3.33 -2.70 3.08
CA GLU A 83 4.29 -2.21 2.10
C GLU A 83 5.66 -2.81 2.39
N VAL A 84 6.49 -2.94 1.37
CA VAL A 84 7.84 -3.48 1.52
C VAL A 84 8.75 -2.52 2.27
N THR A 85 9.78 -3.06 2.93
CA THR A 85 10.78 -2.25 3.64
C THR A 85 11.68 -1.47 2.68
N ALA A 86 12.54 -0.59 3.18
CA ALA A 86 13.55 0.07 2.33
C ALA A 86 14.67 -0.89 1.90
N GLU A 87 14.97 -1.89 2.72
CA GLU A 87 16.05 -2.85 2.49
C GLU A 87 15.63 -4.00 1.58
N HIS A 88 14.44 -4.55 1.81
CA HIS A 88 13.82 -5.57 0.98
C HIS A 88 12.81 -4.90 0.07
N GLY A 89 13.29 -4.41 -1.07
CA GLY A 89 12.45 -3.74 -2.07
C GLY A 89 11.64 -4.72 -2.93
N TRP A 90 11.12 -4.23 -4.05
CA TRP A 90 10.38 -5.05 -5.02
C TRP A 90 11.17 -6.26 -5.52
N ASP A 91 10.47 -7.25 -6.05
CA ASP A 91 11.11 -8.39 -6.68
C ASP A 91 11.74 -8.02 -8.02
N PHE A 92 12.93 -8.58 -8.24
CA PHE A 92 13.63 -8.49 -9.51
C PHE A 92 14.12 -9.86 -9.93
N VAL A 93 14.32 -10.01 -11.23
CA VAL A 93 15.05 -11.16 -11.76
C VAL A 93 16.45 -11.18 -11.12
N PRO A 94 16.88 -12.31 -10.54
CA PRO A 94 18.15 -12.40 -9.83
C PRO A 94 19.33 -12.40 -10.82
N TYR A 95 19.70 -11.21 -11.29
CA TYR A 95 20.90 -10.97 -12.07
C TYR A 95 22.13 -10.74 -11.18
N PRO A 96 23.36 -10.82 -11.73
CA PRO A 96 24.57 -10.45 -10.99
C PRO A 96 24.46 -9.04 -10.40
N ALA A 97 24.97 -8.86 -9.18
CA ALA A 97 24.82 -7.64 -8.38
C ALA A 97 25.15 -6.35 -9.15
N LYS A 98 26.21 -6.36 -9.97
CA LYS A 98 26.62 -5.22 -10.79
C LYS A 98 25.52 -4.71 -11.74
N ARG A 99 24.72 -5.62 -12.33
CA ARG A 99 23.59 -5.24 -13.20
C ARG A 99 22.40 -4.72 -12.38
N LEU A 100 22.21 -5.25 -11.17
CA LEU A 100 21.11 -4.83 -10.31
C LEU A 100 21.37 -3.45 -9.67
N GLU A 101 22.62 -3.07 -9.46
CA GLU A 101 22.98 -1.77 -8.87
C GLU A 101 22.51 -0.58 -9.74
N GLU A 102 22.62 -0.72 -11.07
CA GLU A 102 22.10 0.25 -12.06
C GLU A 102 20.58 0.44 -11.97
N VAL A 103 19.86 -0.56 -11.44
CA VAL A 103 18.40 -0.56 -11.31
C VAL A 103 17.97 -0.14 -9.90
N PHE A 104 18.68 -0.58 -8.86
CA PHE A 104 18.31 -0.36 -7.48
C PHE A 104 18.44 1.09 -7.03
N GLY A 105 19.51 1.79 -7.44
CA GLY A 105 19.75 3.17 -7.02
C GLY A 105 18.58 4.11 -7.36
N PRO A 106 18.23 4.26 -8.65
CA PRO A 106 17.09 5.08 -9.07
C PRO A 106 15.77 4.63 -8.46
N ARG A 107 15.54 3.32 -8.34
CA ARG A 107 14.28 2.79 -7.79
C ARG A 107 14.12 3.04 -6.30
N ARG A 108 15.20 3.03 -5.51
CA ARG A 108 15.13 3.39 -4.08
C ARG A 108 14.60 4.81 -3.89
N ILE A 109 15.00 5.74 -4.75
CA ILE A 109 14.52 7.12 -4.73
C ILE A 109 13.00 7.15 -5.02
N VAL A 110 12.57 6.51 -6.11
CA VAL A 110 11.15 6.45 -6.48
C VAL A 110 10.32 5.78 -5.39
N MET A 111 10.79 4.68 -4.80
CA MET A 111 10.10 4.00 -3.70
C MET A 111 9.97 4.88 -2.46
N GLN A 112 11.00 5.67 -2.14
CA GLN A 112 10.92 6.64 -1.05
C GLN A 112 9.91 7.74 -1.36
N GLN A 113 9.93 8.29 -2.57
CA GLN A 113 8.97 9.31 -3.00
C GLN A 113 7.53 8.77 -3.03
N LEU A 114 7.35 7.50 -3.40
CA LEU A 114 6.05 6.83 -3.36
C LEU A 114 5.54 6.71 -1.92
N LYS A 115 6.38 6.25 -0.99
CA LYS A 115 6.05 6.24 0.45
C LYS A 115 5.76 7.65 0.98
N ASN A 116 6.49 8.66 0.51
CA ASN A 116 6.23 10.05 0.87
C ASN A 116 4.83 10.48 0.42
N SER A 117 4.40 10.11 -0.80
CA SER A 117 3.05 10.43 -1.29
C SER A 117 1.94 9.80 -0.44
N TYR A 118 2.13 8.56 0.02
CA TYR A 118 1.21 7.90 0.95
C TYR A 118 1.10 8.69 2.25
N TRP A 119 2.23 8.99 2.90
CA TRP A 119 2.21 9.67 4.20
C TRP A 119 1.77 11.14 4.10
N PHE A 120 2.08 11.81 3.00
CA PHE A 120 1.55 13.13 2.71
C PHE A 120 0.01 13.10 2.61
N SER A 121 -0.53 12.15 1.86
CA SER A 121 -1.98 11.95 1.71
C SER A 121 -2.64 11.54 3.02
N HIS A 122 -2.00 10.65 3.78
CA HIS A 122 -2.43 10.21 5.12
C HIS A 122 -2.61 11.39 6.06
N ALA A 123 -1.63 12.29 6.11
CA ALA A 123 -1.69 13.50 6.92
C ALA A 123 -2.76 14.48 6.44
N ALA A 124 -2.85 14.74 5.13
CA ALA A 124 -3.83 15.65 4.54
C ALA A 124 -5.29 15.21 4.78
N LEU A 125 -5.53 13.89 4.76
CA LEU A 125 -6.83 13.27 4.98
C LEU A 125 -7.12 12.97 6.46
N GLN A 126 -6.17 13.25 7.35
CA GLN A 126 -6.25 12.90 8.79
C GLN A 126 -6.57 11.42 9.01
N SER A 127 -5.98 10.57 8.17
CA SER A 127 -6.22 9.13 8.13
C SER A 127 -5.79 8.44 9.43
N LYS A 128 -6.49 7.36 9.76
CA LYS A 128 -6.20 6.44 10.86
C LYS A 128 -5.67 5.09 10.37
N ALA A 129 -5.64 4.89 9.05
CA ALA A 129 -5.08 3.70 8.43
C ALA A 129 -3.66 3.44 8.95
N LYS A 130 -3.36 2.16 9.21
CA LYS A 130 -2.07 1.72 9.75
C LYS A 130 -1.24 1.10 8.65
N VAL A 131 0.08 1.27 8.72
CA VAL A 131 1.00 0.65 7.76
C VAL A 131 1.89 -0.34 8.49
N TYR A 132 2.02 -1.54 7.94
CA TYR A 132 3.04 -2.51 8.34
C TYR A 132 4.09 -2.60 7.24
N TYR A 133 5.35 -2.32 7.58
CA TYR A 133 6.46 -2.54 6.65
C TYR A 133 7.02 -3.94 6.82
N GLY A 134 6.93 -4.78 5.80
CA GLY A 134 7.37 -6.16 5.89
C GLY A 134 7.27 -6.96 4.61
N ASP A 135 7.50 -8.27 4.74
CA ASP A 135 7.47 -9.22 3.64
C ASP A 135 6.05 -9.78 3.42
N VAL A 136 5.47 -9.47 2.26
CA VAL A 136 4.14 -9.95 1.84
C VAL A 136 4.06 -11.46 1.68
N TYR A 137 5.20 -12.15 1.51
CA TYR A 137 5.27 -13.61 1.42
C TYR A 137 5.17 -14.30 2.79
N ASN A 138 5.35 -13.55 3.87
CA ASN A 138 5.46 -14.05 5.24
C ASN A 138 4.81 -13.07 6.23
N LEU A 139 3.51 -12.82 6.06
CA LEU A 139 2.76 -11.91 6.92
C LEU A 139 2.71 -12.45 8.37
N PRO A 140 3.05 -11.62 9.37
CA PRO A 140 3.08 -12.09 10.75
C PRO A 140 1.66 -12.22 11.32
N ALA A 141 1.40 -13.32 12.04
CA ALA A 141 0.10 -13.61 12.64
C ALA A 141 -0.42 -12.50 13.58
N MET A 142 0.47 -11.68 14.13
CA MET A 142 0.14 -10.57 15.00
C MET A 142 -0.58 -9.40 14.31
N LEU A 143 -0.63 -9.36 12.97
CA LEU A 143 -1.53 -8.45 12.24
C LEU A 143 -3.01 -8.80 12.46
N GLY A 144 -3.30 -10.01 12.94
CA GLY A 144 -4.65 -10.47 13.26
C GLY A 144 -5.43 -10.95 12.03
N GLN A 145 -6.75 -11.01 12.16
CA GLN A 145 -7.68 -11.45 11.13
C GLN A 145 -8.44 -10.28 10.53
N PHE A 146 -8.81 -10.41 9.26
CA PHE A 146 -9.42 -9.38 8.43
C PHE A 146 -10.72 -9.91 7.83
N ASP A 147 -11.62 -9.01 7.48
CA ASP A 147 -12.82 -9.39 6.73
C ASP A 147 -12.52 -9.46 5.24
N ILE A 148 -11.70 -8.52 4.75
CA ILE A 148 -11.36 -8.37 3.34
C ILE A 148 -9.85 -8.19 3.20
N ALA A 149 -9.24 -8.84 2.21
CA ALA A 149 -7.92 -8.48 1.73
C ALA A 149 -7.98 -7.99 0.27
N VAL A 150 -7.29 -6.88 -0.01
CA VAL A 150 -7.27 -6.21 -1.32
C VAL A 150 -5.86 -6.23 -1.90
N MET A 151 -5.73 -6.69 -3.13
CA MET A 151 -4.48 -6.79 -3.89
C MET A 151 -4.62 -6.08 -5.24
N GLY A 152 -4.72 -4.74 -5.22
CA GLY A 152 -4.95 -3.95 -6.43
C GLY A 152 -3.74 -3.88 -7.35
N SER A 153 -3.72 -4.68 -8.43
CA SER A 153 -2.64 -4.66 -9.44
C SER A 153 -1.24 -4.77 -8.84
N VAL A 154 -1.08 -5.55 -7.77
CA VAL A 154 0.22 -5.74 -7.10
C VAL A 154 0.90 -7.05 -7.52
N LEU A 155 0.12 -8.10 -7.79
CA LEU A 155 0.65 -9.46 -8.01
C LEU A 155 1.55 -9.59 -9.24
N LEU A 156 1.36 -8.77 -10.27
CA LEU A 156 2.22 -8.75 -11.46
C LEU A 156 3.65 -8.26 -11.18
N HIS A 157 3.87 -7.63 -10.03
CA HIS A 157 5.18 -7.14 -9.59
C HIS A 157 5.91 -8.13 -8.67
N CYS A 158 5.28 -9.26 -8.36
CA CYS A 158 5.75 -10.20 -7.36
C CYS A 158 6.30 -11.47 -8.01
N ARG A 159 7.37 -12.00 -7.44
CA ARG A 159 7.99 -13.26 -7.86
C ARG A 159 7.08 -14.48 -7.62
N ASP A 160 6.33 -14.50 -6.53
CA ASP A 160 5.46 -15.63 -6.14
C ASP A 160 4.03 -15.18 -5.80
N PRO A 161 3.22 -14.80 -6.80
CA PRO A 161 1.91 -14.21 -6.56
C PRO A 161 0.95 -15.16 -5.82
N PHE A 162 1.06 -16.47 -6.06
CA PHE A 162 0.20 -17.45 -5.38
C PHE A 162 0.49 -17.54 -3.89
N ARG A 163 1.75 -17.40 -3.47
CA ARG A 163 2.08 -17.33 -2.05
C ARG A 163 1.44 -16.12 -1.37
N ILE A 164 1.40 -14.96 -2.02
CA ILE A 164 0.75 -13.76 -1.46
C ILE A 164 -0.75 -14.00 -1.30
N VAL A 165 -1.41 -14.54 -2.32
CA VAL A 165 -2.83 -14.91 -2.26
C VAL A 165 -3.09 -15.92 -1.15
N GLU A 166 -2.20 -16.91 -0.97
CA GLU A 166 -2.30 -17.90 0.11
C GLU A 166 -2.19 -17.25 1.50
N GLN A 167 -1.24 -16.32 1.70
CA GLN A 167 -1.11 -15.59 2.97
C GLN A 167 -2.36 -14.76 3.27
N CYS A 168 -2.85 -14.02 2.27
CA CYS A 168 -4.07 -13.23 2.43
C CYS A 168 -5.29 -14.11 2.73
N GLY A 169 -5.43 -15.25 2.05
CA GLY A 169 -6.52 -16.21 2.27
C GLY A 169 -6.50 -16.89 3.65
N LYS A 170 -5.34 -16.95 4.32
CA LYS A 170 -5.23 -17.41 5.72
C LYS A 170 -5.67 -16.36 6.74
N MET A 171 -5.73 -15.10 6.34
CA MET A 171 -5.94 -13.96 7.24
C MET A 171 -7.23 -13.19 6.95
N ALA A 172 -7.88 -13.41 5.81
CA ALA A 172 -9.09 -12.72 5.40
C ALA A 172 -10.20 -13.67 4.93
N ARG A 173 -11.46 -13.27 5.14
CA ARG A 173 -12.65 -14.04 4.70
C ARG A 173 -12.94 -13.86 3.22
N THR A 174 -12.64 -12.68 2.68
CA THR A 174 -12.88 -12.31 1.28
C THR A 174 -11.60 -11.76 0.67
N LEU A 175 -11.34 -12.10 -0.60
CA LEU A 175 -10.22 -11.57 -1.38
C LEU A 175 -10.75 -10.76 -2.56
N ILE A 176 -10.17 -9.58 -2.78
CA ILE A 176 -10.34 -8.75 -3.98
C ILE A 176 -8.96 -8.66 -4.63
N ILE A 177 -8.83 -9.13 -5.88
CA ILE A 177 -7.57 -9.29 -6.62
C ILE A 177 -7.71 -8.67 -8.00
#